data_AF-A0A850BLQ9-F1
#
_entry.id   AF-A0A850BLQ9-F1
#
_cell.length_a   1.000
_cell.length_b   1.000
_cell.length_c   1.000
_cell.angle_alpha   90.00
_cell.angle_beta   90.00
_cell.angle_gamma   90.00
#
_symmetry.space_group_name_H-M   'P 1'
#
loop_
_entity.id
_entity.type
_entity.pdbx_description
1 polymer ?
#
loop_
_entity_poly.entity_id
_entity_poly.type
_entity_poly.pdbx_seq_one_letter_code
_entity_poly.pdbx_strand_id
1 'polypeptide(L)'
;MLGPSSPTVAAPLAEAISRPPPPEIVDWLRGSSVTETAFERSVLYSWTTKETASRLRKTREFFDDNQLPEGPTAYVRWLEHVASRNDASGKLSRALLGHPDLRRRRYAWHRPFATRLGLGTRDYGDQLLRVELDPRAIIGRFNPASREIWSFRDLDGRPVPLARALADPGRIGAILHVRDGEGDEPRYREYVICNEAMIAAWSLATPAIARAVSDEIKKLEALAEALPLPADIERIYSEVIAFHVPRYRPERQNLEAAARALSISLPEGEPLTVRPTRKFDASAAPALVEVRRIPPRMFTLIA
;
A
#
# COMPACT_ATOMS: atom_id res chain seq x y z
N MET A 1 -60.30 -28.10 21.01
CA MET A 1 -60.00 -26.76 21.54
C MET A 1 -58.50 -26.55 21.45
N LEU A 2 -58.05 -25.81 20.45
CA LEU A 2 -56.64 -25.42 20.28
C LEU A 2 -56.46 -24.09 21.01
N GLY A 3 -55.71 -24.10 22.11
CA GLY A 3 -55.41 -22.89 22.86
C GLY A 3 -54.43 -21.99 22.10
N PRO A 4 -54.56 -20.65 22.18
CA PRO A 4 -53.64 -19.73 21.53
C PRO A 4 -52.28 -19.75 22.23
N SER A 5 -51.24 -20.15 21.49
CA SER A 5 -49.84 -20.04 21.92
C SER A 5 -49.47 -18.56 22.10
N SER A 6 -49.12 -18.18 23.33
CA SER A 6 -48.64 -16.83 23.63
C SER A 6 -47.31 -16.55 22.91
N PRO A 7 -47.13 -15.34 22.33
CA PRO A 7 -45.87 -14.96 21.74
C PRO A 7 -44.80 -14.83 22.83
N THR A 8 -43.71 -15.60 22.68
CA THR A 8 -42.52 -15.44 23.51
C THR A 8 -41.87 -14.10 23.17
N VAL A 9 -42.01 -13.12 24.05
CA VAL A 9 -41.30 -11.84 23.96
C VAL A 9 -39.82 -12.15 24.19
N ALA A 10 -39.03 -12.12 23.11
CA ALA A 10 -37.58 -12.26 23.20
C ALA A 10 -37.04 -11.13 24.10
N ALA A 11 -36.32 -11.51 25.15
CA ALA A 11 -35.65 -10.55 26.02
C ALA A 11 -34.71 -9.66 25.17
N PRO A 12 -34.63 -8.35 25.45
CA PRO A 12 -33.72 -7.47 24.73
C PRO A 12 -32.29 -7.99 24.92
N LEU A 13 -31.63 -8.30 23.81
CA LEU A 13 -30.20 -8.57 23.77
C LEU A 13 -29.52 -7.37 24.44
N ALA A 14 -28.95 -7.59 25.62
CA ALA A 14 -28.18 -6.58 26.31
C ALA A 14 -27.12 -6.06 25.34
N GLU A 15 -27.22 -4.77 25.00
CA GLU A 15 -26.23 -4.07 24.19
C GLU A 15 -24.88 -4.26 24.87
N ALA A 16 -24.02 -5.07 24.26
CA ALA A 16 -22.67 -5.26 24.76
C ALA A 16 -21.99 -3.89 24.72
N ILE A 17 -21.79 -3.29 25.89
CA ILE A 17 -21.13 -1.99 26.02
C ILE A 17 -19.72 -2.17 25.46
N SER A 18 -19.49 -1.64 24.26
CA SER A 18 -18.16 -1.64 23.64
C SER A 18 -17.20 -0.90 24.57
N ARG A 19 -16.12 -1.57 24.95
CA ARG A 19 -15.02 -0.92 25.66
C ARG A 19 -14.18 -0.19 24.61
N PRO A 20 -13.90 1.12 24.79
CA PRO A 20 -13.07 1.84 23.84
C PRO A 20 -11.69 1.17 23.72
N PRO A 21 -11.08 1.19 22.53
CA PRO A 21 -9.72 0.70 22.36
C PRO A 21 -8.75 1.44 23.29
N PRO A 22 -7.68 0.78 23.77
CA PRO A 22 -6.65 1.44 24.55
C PRO A 22 -6.06 2.66 23.80
N PRO A 23 -5.71 3.77 24.48
CA PRO A 23 -5.21 4.99 23.85
C PRO A 23 -4.02 4.75 22.90
N GLU A 24 -3.11 3.86 23.26
CA GLU A 24 -1.95 3.49 22.45
C GLU A 24 -2.31 2.81 21.12
N ILE A 25 -3.46 2.13 21.05
CA ILE A 25 -3.99 1.55 19.81
C ILE A 25 -4.56 2.66 18.92
N VAL A 26 -5.27 3.61 19.51
CA VAL A 26 -5.80 4.77 18.79
C VAL A 26 -4.67 5.63 18.21
N ASP A 27 -3.63 5.89 19.00
CA ASP A 27 -2.46 6.65 18.57
C ASP A 27 -1.67 5.92 17.48
N TRP A 28 -1.57 4.59 17.59
CA TRP A 28 -0.98 3.76 16.53
C TRP A 28 -1.76 3.84 15.22
N LEU A 29 -3.09 3.75 15.27
CA LEU A 29 -3.95 3.86 14.09
C LEU A 29 -3.78 5.24 13.45
N ARG A 30 -3.86 6.33 14.23
CA ARG A 30 -3.65 7.70 13.74
C ARG A 30 -2.26 7.90 13.12
N GLY A 31 -1.22 7.40 13.76
CA GLY A 31 0.15 7.48 13.24
C GLY A 31 0.37 6.64 11.99
N SER A 32 -0.52 5.69 11.71
CA SER A 32 -0.44 4.79 10.56
C SER A 32 -1.36 5.24 9.42
N SER A 33 -2.43 6.01 9.68
CA SER A 33 -3.39 6.54 8.70
C SER A 33 -2.73 7.15 7.47
N VAL A 34 -3.08 6.66 6.28
CA VAL A 34 -2.69 7.24 5.00
C VAL A 34 -3.84 8.08 4.47
N THR A 35 -3.66 9.40 4.43
CA THR A 35 -4.68 10.36 4.00
C THR A 35 -4.23 11.16 2.78
N GLU A 36 -5.14 11.97 2.25
CA GLU A 36 -4.88 12.93 1.17
C GLU A 36 -3.72 13.88 1.45
N THR A 37 -3.54 14.25 2.73
CA THR A 37 -2.57 15.25 3.16
C THR A 37 -1.43 14.68 4.01
N ALA A 38 -1.48 13.40 4.37
CA ALA A 38 -0.45 12.70 5.14
C ALA A 38 -0.22 11.30 4.58
N PHE A 39 0.71 11.19 3.63
CA PHE A 39 1.02 9.94 2.92
C PHE A 39 2.53 9.69 2.75
N GLU A 40 3.35 10.59 3.25
CA GLU A 40 4.79 10.41 3.32
C GLU A 40 5.15 9.25 4.26
N ARG A 41 6.01 8.34 3.79
CA ARG A 41 6.44 7.16 4.54
C ARG A 41 7.91 6.90 4.25
N SER A 42 8.76 7.07 5.26
CA SER A 42 10.19 6.74 5.16
C SER A 42 10.44 5.23 5.11
N VAL A 43 9.49 4.43 5.61
CA VAL A 43 9.56 2.97 5.63
C VAL A 43 8.35 2.39 4.92
N LEU A 44 8.62 1.49 3.98
CA LEU A 44 7.61 0.71 3.26
C LEU A 44 7.91 -0.79 3.40
N TYR A 45 6.88 -1.60 3.22
CA TYR A 45 6.92 -3.05 3.35
C TYR A 45 6.39 -3.70 2.07
N SER A 46 7.07 -4.73 1.58
CA SER A 46 6.68 -5.44 0.36
C SER A 46 6.68 -6.93 0.62
N TRP A 47 5.55 -7.58 0.33
CA TRP A 47 5.39 -9.03 0.42
C TRP A 47 5.99 -9.71 -0.81
N THR A 48 6.62 -10.86 -0.61
CA THR A 48 7.19 -11.66 -1.68
C THR A 48 7.20 -13.17 -1.37
N THR A 49 7.45 -13.99 -2.39
CA THR A 49 7.54 -15.45 -2.24
C THR A 49 8.94 -15.89 -1.78
N LYS A 50 9.07 -17.11 -1.26
CA LYS A 50 10.37 -17.71 -0.88
C LYS A 50 11.35 -17.80 -2.03
N GLU A 51 10.87 -18.13 -3.23
CA GLU A 51 11.69 -18.23 -4.44
C GLU A 51 12.27 -16.86 -4.79
N THR A 52 11.44 -15.82 -4.68
CA THR A 52 11.91 -14.48 -4.97
C THR A 52 12.84 -13.95 -3.89
N ALA A 53 12.52 -14.17 -2.62
CA ALA A 53 13.42 -13.84 -1.51
C ALA A 53 14.81 -14.51 -1.68
N SER A 54 14.84 -15.76 -2.15
CA SER A 54 16.07 -16.47 -2.49
C SER A 54 16.84 -15.82 -3.64
N ARG A 55 16.14 -15.36 -4.69
CA ARG A 55 16.77 -14.57 -5.76
C ARG A 55 17.33 -13.24 -5.25
N LEU A 56 16.58 -12.48 -4.45
CA LEU A 56 17.04 -11.22 -3.84
C LEU A 56 18.31 -11.43 -3.00
N ARG A 57 18.39 -12.53 -2.24
CA ARG A 57 19.59 -12.90 -1.48
C ARG A 57 20.81 -13.13 -2.38
N LYS A 58 20.60 -13.72 -3.55
CA LYS A 58 21.66 -14.03 -4.51
C LYS A 58 22.09 -12.81 -5.33
N THR A 59 21.14 -12.07 -5.90
CA THR A 59 21.42 -10.97 -6.85
C THR A 59 21.65 -9.64 -6.16
N ARG A 60 21.08 -9.45 -4.97
CA ARG A 60 21.04 -8.16 -4.26
C ARG A 60 20.39 -7.03 -5.07
N GLU A 61 19.64 -7.36 -6.12
CA GLU A 61 18.88 -6.42 -6.93
C GLU A 61 17.49 -6.23 -6.33
N PHE A 62 17.08 -4.99 -6.06
CA PHE A 62 15.82 -4.74 -5.35
C PHE A 62 14.58 -5.04 -6.20
N PHE A 63 14.62 -4.62 -7.45
CA PHE A 63 13.56 -4.85 -8.43
C PHE A 63 13.78 -6.20 -9.10
N ASP A 64 12.75 -7.02 -9.12
CA ASP A 64 12.73 -8.29 -9.83
C ASP A 64 11.55 -8.25 -10.81
N ASP A 65 11.86 -8.21 -12.10
CA ASP A 65 10.84 -8.05 -13.16
C ASP A 65 9.88 -9.26 -13.20
N ASN A 66 10.25 -10.39 -12.59
CA ASN A 66 9.39 -11.58 -12.47
C ASN A 66 8.31 -11.47 -11.40
N GLN A 67 8.28 -10.38 -10.61
CA GLN A 67 7.26 -10.18 -9.58
C GLN A 67 6.00 -9.47 -10.07
N LEU A 68 6.03 -8.89 -11.28
CA LEU A 68 4.86 -8.21 -11.80
C LEU A 68 3.84 -9.23 -12.31
N PRO A 69 2.53 -9.02 -12.07
CA PRO A 69 1.51 -9.87 -12.65
C PRO A 69 1.55 -9.77 -14.18
N GLU A 70 1.02 -10.79 -14.86
CA GLU A 70 0.86 -10.74 -16.30
C GLU A 70 -0.04 -9.56 -16.72
N GLY A 71 0.42 -8.80 -17.72
CA GLY A 71 -0.31 -7.66 -18.27
C GLY A 71 -0.23 -6.36 -17.44
N PRO A 72 -0.88 -5.29 -17.90
CA PRO A 72 -0.79 -4.00 -17.24
C PRO A 72 -1.65 -3.96 -15.98
N THR A 73 -1.01 -3.65 -14.85
CA THR A 73 -1.69 -3.34 -13.59
C THR A 73 -2.56 -2.09 -13.71
N ALA A 74 -3.50 -1.91 -12.79
CA ALA A 74 -4.34 -0.72 -12.76
C ALA A 74 -3.51 0.59 -12.68
N TYR A 75 -2.41 0.58 -11.94
CA TYR A 75 -1.45 1.69 -11.93
C TYR A 75 -0.91 2.01 -13.33
N VAL A 76 -0.46 0.99 -14.08
CA VAL A 76 0.06 1.16 -15.45
C VAL A 76 -1.03 1.73 -16.36
N ARG A 77 -2.24 1.16 -16.34
CA ARG A 77 -3.34 1.59 -17.21
C ARG A 77 -3.73 3.05 -16.98
N TRP A 78 -3.78 3.48 -15.71
CA TRP A 78 -4.08 4.87 -15.39
C TRP A 78 -2.94 5.81 -15.76
N LEU A 79 -1.68 5.40 -15.59
CA LEU A 79 -0.56 6.17 -16.11
C LEU A 79 -0.65 6.32 -17.64
N GLU A 80 -0.96 5.26 -18.38
CA GLU A 80 -1.13 5.30 -19.84
C GLU A 80 -2.25 6.28 -20.23
N HIS A 81 -3.39 6.22 -19.54
CA HIS A 81 -4.48 7.16 -19.77
C HIS A 81 -4.03 8.62 -19.57
N VAL A 82 -3.41 8.94 -18.43
CA VAL A 82 -2.93 10.30 -18.12
C VAL A 82 -1.79 10.73 -19.05
N ALA A 83 -0.94 9.79 -19.49
CA ALA A 83 0.14 10.03 -20.43
C ALA A 83 -0.33 10.52 -21.81
N SER A 84 -1.61 10.37 -22.15
CA SER A 84 -2.19 10.92 -23.39
C SER A 84 -2.36 12.45 -23.36
N ARG A 85 -2.28 13.06 -22.16
CA ARG A 85 -2.44 14.51 -21.97
C ARG A 85 -1.19 15.28 -22.41
N ASN A 86 -1.41 16.48 -22.94
CA ASN A 86 -0.33 17.40 -23.32
C ASN A 86 -0.06 18.48 -22.24
N ASP A 87 -0.02 18.06 -20.98
CA ASP A 87 0.24 18.93 -19.82
C ASP A 87 1.33 18.33 -18.91
N ALA A 88 1.60 18.98 -17.77
CA ALA A 88 2.61 18.52 -16.81
C ALA A 88 2.32 17.11 -16.26
N SER A 89 1.05 16.79 -16.03
CA SER A 89 0.61 15.46 -15.59
C SER A 89 0.94 14.39 -16.63
N GLY A 90 0.64 14.66 -17.91
CA GLY A 90 1.00 13.74 -19.00
C GLY A 90 2.51 13.56 -19.16
N LYS A 91 3.31 14.62 -18.99
CA LYS A 91 4.78 14.54 -19.02
C LYS A 91 5.32 13.64 -17.91
N LEU A 92 4.84 13.81 -16.68
CA LEU A 92 5.25 12.98 -15.55
C LEU A 92 4.85 11.51 -15.75
N SER A 93 3.61 11.23 -16.20
CA SER A 93 3.17 9.86 -16.46
C SER A 93 4.04 9.17 -17.53
N ARG A 94 4.43 9.88 -18.58
CA ARG A 94 5.37 9.36 -19.59
C ARG A 94 6.75 9.06 -19.00
N ALA A 95 7.26 9.90 -18.10
CA ALA A 95 8.52 9.65 -17.40
C ALA A 95 8.43 8.37 -16.53
N LEU A 96 7.36 8.22 -15.75
CA LEU A 96 7.14 7.03 -14.91
C LEU A 96 6.95 5.74 -15.71
N LEU A 97 6.44 5.81 -16.95
CA LEU A 97 6.28 4.65 -17.82
C LEU A 97 7.55 4.32 -18.62
N GLY A 98 8.28 5.34 -19.07
CA GLY A 98 9.33 5.19 -20.08
C GLY A 98 10.76 5.29 -19.57
N HIS A 99 11.01 6.03 -18.48
CA HIS A 99 12.37 6.25 -17.98
C HIS A 99 12.95 4.94 -17.40
N PRO A 100 14.17 4.51 -17.78
CA PRO A 100 14.71 3.22 -17.36
C PRO A 100 14.84 3.06 -15.84
N ASP A 101 15.09 4.15 -15.12
CA ASP A 101 15.18 4.17 -13.65
C ASP A 101 13.84 4.36 -12.93
N LEU A 102 12.73 4.64 -13.63
CA LEU A 102 11.40 4.85 -13.03
C LEU A 102 10.36 3.80 -13.43
N ARG A 103 10.56 3.12 -14.57
CA ARG A 103 9.60 2.15 -15.10
C ARG A 103 9.57 0.84 -14.32
N ARG A 104 10.65 0.52 -13.59
CA ARG A 104 10.73 -0.64 -12.70
C ARG A 104 9.92 -0.37 -11.46
N ARG A 105 9.20 -1.37 -10.97
CA ARG A 105 8.16 -1.18 -9.96
C ARG A 105 8.18 -2.31 -8.96
N ARG A 106 7.99 -1.96 -7.69
CA ARG A 106 7.67 -2.90 -6.62
C ARG A 106 6.53 -2.33 -5.81
N TYR A 107 5.49 -3.13 -5.62
CA TYR A 107 4.34 -2.78 -4.80
C TYR A 107 4.65 -2.95 -3.32
N ALA A 108 4.23 -1.97 -2.53
CA ALA A 108 4.55 -1.86 -1.13
C ALA A 108 3.46 -1.13 -0.34
N TRP A 109 3.55 -1.23 0.99
CA TRP A 109 2.59 -0.68 1.93
C TRP A 109 3.29 -0.09 3.14
N HIS A 110 2.64 0.87 3.79
CA HIS A 110 3.19 1.54 4.96
C HIS A 110 3.28 0.64 6.21
N ARG A 111 2.57 -0.50 6.22
CA ARG A 111 2.49 -1.46 7.32
C ARG A 111 2.42 -2.89 6.78
N PRO A 112 3.06 -3.89 7.43
CA PRO A 112 2.97 -5.29 7.02
C PRO A 112 1.53 -5.83 6.90
N PHE A 113 0.68 -5.57 7.88
CA PHE A 113 -0.68 -6.14 7.89
C PHE A 113 -1.61 -5.58 6.82
N ALA A 114 -1.34 -4.37 6.30
CA ALA A 114 -2.26 -3.62 5.45
C ALA A 114 -2.70 -4.38 4.19
N THR A 115 -1.92 -5.38 3.75
CA THR A 115 -2.21 -6.24 2.59
C THR A 115 -1.93 -7.72 2.77
N ARG A 116 -1.65 -8.17 4.00
CA ARG A 116 -1.22 -9.55 4.23
C ARG A 116 -2.24 -10.59 3.73
N LEU A 117 -3.54 -10.29 3.79
CA LEU A 117 -4.62 -11.19 3.36
C LEU A 117 -4.86 -11.20 1.85
N GLY A 118 -4.20 -10.35 1.08
CA GLY A 118 -4.36 -10.30 -0.38
C GLY A 118 -5.64 -9.61 -0.87
N LEU A 119 -5.84 -9.64 -2.19
CA LEU A 119 -7.11 -9.26 -2.84
C LEU A 119 -7.72 -10.50 -3.51
N GLY A 120 -8.93 -10.88 -3.09
CA GLY A 120 -9.57 -12.10 -3.58
C GLY A 120 -8.76 -13.34 -3.24
N THR A 121 -8.37 -14.11 -4.26
CA THR A 121 -7.51 -15.30 -4.17
C THR A 121 -6.02 -15.01 -4.34
N ARG A 122 -5.64 -13.75 -4.58
CA ARG A 122 -4.22 -13.39 -4.82
C ARG A 122 -3.42 -13.50 -3.53
N ASP A 123 -2.33 -14.25 -3.59
CA ASP A 123 -1.32 -14.34 -2.55
C ASP A 123 -0.08 -13.52 -2.97
N TYR A 124 0.43 -12.70 -2.06
CA TYR A 124 1.63 -11.90 -2.26
C TYR A 124 2.88 -12.58 -1.71
N GLY A 125 2.74 -13.81 -1.19
CA GLY A 125 3.79 -14.59 -0.55
C GLY A 125 3.87 -14.36 0.95
N ASP A 126 4.82 -15.05 1.58
CA ASP A 126 4.98 -15.10 3.04
C ASP A 126 6.27 -14.42 3.54
N GLN A 127 7.11 -13.92 2.63
CA GLN A 127 8.35 -13.23 2.95
C GLN A 127 8.14 -11.72 2.95
N LEU A 128 8.66 -11.04 3.96
CA LEU A 128 8.49 -9.59 4.12
C LEU A 128 9.81 -8.85 3.89
N LEU A 129 9.78 -7.92 2.95
CA LEU A 129 10.82 -6.92 2.78
C LEU A 129 10.47 -5.66 3.56
N ARG A 130 11.48 -5.06 4.21
CA ARG A 130 11.40 -3.69 4.74
C ARG A 130 12.31 -2.79 3.92
N VAL A 131 11.78 -1.69 3.42
CA VAL A 131 12.43 -0.73 2.54
C VAL A 131 12.49 0.63 3.23
N GLU A 132 13.68 1.17 3.37
CA GLU A 132 13.95 2.51 3.89
C GLU A 132 14.25 3.43 2.72
N LEU A 133 13.46 4.49 2.58
CA LEU A 133 13.70 5.51 1.57
C LEU A 133 14.84 6.44 1.99
N ASP A 134 15.58 6.95 1.01
CA ASP A 134 16.56 8.01 1.20
C ASP A 134 15.86 9.27 1.75
N PRO A 135 16.42 9.97 2.76
CA PRO A 135 15.84 11.20 3.30
C PRO A 135 15.53 12.29 2.27
N ARG A 136 16.19 12.26 1.10
CA ARG A 136 15.96 13.21 0.00
C ARG A 136 14.78 12.84 -0.88
N ALA A 137 14.23 11.63 -0.74
CA ALA A 137 13.14 11.15 -1.54
C ALA A 137 11.89 12.03 -1.39
N ILE A 138 11.13 12.13 -2.47
CA ILE A 138 9.77 12.66 -2.46
C ILE A 138 8.81 11.52 -2.78
N ILE A 139 7.61 11.59 -2.20
CA ILE A 139 6.52 10.66 -2.48
C ILE A 139 5.46 11.42 -3.27
N GLY A 140 5.00 10.83 -4.37
CA GLY A 140 3.85 11.32 -5.12
C GLY A 140 2.59 10.58 -4.70
N ARG A 141 1.47 11.27 -4.54
CA ARG A 141 0.14 10.67 -4.55
C ARG A 141 -0.42 10.79 -5.96
N PHE A 142 -0.88 9.67 -6.49
CA PHE A 142 -1.52 9.55 -7.79
C PHE A 142 -2.98 9.14 -7.62
N ASN A 143 -3.90 10.06 -7.86
CA ASN A 143 -5.33 9.75 -7.93
C ASN A 143 -5.89 10.22 -9.28
N PRO A 144 -6.06 9.32 -10.25
CA PRO A 144 -6.53 9.68 -11.59
C PRO A 144 -8.00 10.14 -11.62
N ALA A 145 -8.80 9.82 -10.60
CA ALA A 145 -10.19 10.26 -10.49
C ALA A 145 -10.33 11.66 -9.87
N SER A 146 -9.29 12.17 -9.20
CA SER A 146 -9.28 13.50 -8.59
C SER A 146 -9.02 14.62 -9.60
N ARG A 147 -9.55 15.82 -9.30
CA ARG A 147 -9.17 17.05 -10.01
C ARG A 147 -7.67 17.35 -9.86
N GLU A 148 -7.12 17.10 -8.68
CA GLU A 148 -5.68 17.14 -8.42
C GLU A 148 -5.11 15.72 -8.56
N ILE A 149 -4.71 15.39 -9.80
CA ILE A 149 -4.22 14.04 -10.16
C ILE A 149 -2.95 13.70 -9.39
N TRP A 150 -2.08 14.70 -9.19
CA TRP A 150 -0.77 14.57 -8.58
C TRP A 150 -0.63 15.54 -7.41
N SER A 151 -0.22 15.02 -6.25
CA SER A 151 0.33 15.83 -5.16
C SER A 151 1.63 15.20 -4.68
N PHE A 152 2.59 16.00 -4.22
CA PHE A 152 3.90 15.50 -3.78
C PHE A 152 4.28 16.06 -2.43
N ARG A 153 4.99 15.24 -1.64
CA ARG A 153 5.58 15.63 -0.36
C ARG A 153 6.99 15.10 -0.20
N ASP A 154 7.82 15.83 0.52
CA ASP A 154 9.07 15.28 1.06
C ASP A 154 8.79 14.38 2.28
N LEU A 155 9.82 13.71 2.81
CA LEU A 155 9.67 12.81 3.96
C LEU A 155 9.43 13.53 5.29
N ASP A 156 9.54 14.87 5.33
CA ASP A 156 9.13 15.70 6.47
C ASP A 156 7.67 16.20 6.31
N GLY A 157 6.95 15.72 5.29
CA GLY A 157 5.56 16.07 5.01
C GLY A 157 5.36 17.42 4.33
N ARG A 158 6.43 18.12 3.91
CA ARG A 158 6.31 19.42 3.23
C ARG A 158 5.88 19.22 1.77
N PRO A 159 4.92 20.03 1.27
CA PRO A 159 4.46 19.92 -0.11
C PRO A 159 5.57 20.28 -1.11
N VAL A 160 5.66 19.51 -2.20
CA VAL A 160 6.58 19.73 -3.31
C VAL A 160 5.76 20.04 -4.57
N PRO A 161 5.99 21.17 -5.26
CA PRO A 161 5.26 21.48 -6.49
C PRO A 161 5.50 20.42 -7.59
N LEU A 162 4.46 20.07 -8.35
CA LEU A 162 4.58 19.14 -9.50
C LEU A 162 5.69 19.56 -10.47
N ALA A 163 5.85 20.87 -10.72
CA ALA A 163 6.91 21.38 -11.59
C ALA A 163 8.33 21.03 -11.07
N ARG A 164 8.52 20.96 -9.74
CA ARG A 164 9.79 20.54 -9.12
C ARG A 164 9.99 19.04 -9.25
N ALA A 165 8.96 18.23 -9.01
CA ALA A 165 9.03 16.77 -9.22
C ALA A 165 9.32 16.42 -10.69
N LEU A 166 8.80 17.20 -11.65
CA LEU A 166 9.07 17.02 -13.07
C LEU A 166 10.48 17.47 -13.48
N ALA A 167 11.01 18.52 -12.85
CA ALA A 167 12.35 19.02 -13.12
C ALA A 167 13.46 18.11 -12.53
N ASP A 168 13.15 17.38 -11.46
CA ASP A 168 14.06 16.44 -10.80
C ASP A 168 13.32 15.12 -10.45
N PRO A 169 12.97 14.32 -11.48
CA PRO A 169 12.22 13.08 -11.27
C PRO A 169 13.06 12.01 -10.55
N GLY A 170 14.39 12.19 -10.51
CA GLY A 170 15.31 11.33 -9.77
C GLY A 170 15.13 11.36 -8.26
N ARG A 171 14.38 12.33 -7.73
CA ARG A 171 13.98 12.37 -6.30
C ARG A 171 12.72 11.58 -5.99
N ILE A 172 11.93 11.17 -6.99
CA ILE A 172 10.70 10.41 -6.74
C ILE A 172 11.10 9.01 -6.27
N GLY A 173 10.82 8.66 -5.01
CA GLY A 173 11.14 7.34 -4.45
C GLY A 173 9.98 6.36 -4.59
N ALA A 174 8.75 6.83 -4.34
CA ALA A 174 7.55 6.03 -4.41
C ALA A 174 6.33 6.86 -4.84
N ILE A 175 5.33 6.18 -5.40
CA ILE A 175 4.03 6.75 -5.73
C ILE A 175 2.93 6.02 -4.94
N LEU A 176 2.21 6.71 -4.07
CA LEU A 176 0.95 6.23 -3.52
C LEU A 176 -0.13 6.29 -4.61
N HIS A 177 -0.48 5.15 -5.17
CA HIS A 177 -1.63 5.01 -6.07
C HIS A 177 -2.91 4.88 -5.24
N VAL A 178 -3.83 5.81 -5.45
CA VAL A 178 -5.14 5.86 -4.80
C VAL A 178 -6.21 5.57 -5.84
N ARG A 179 -7.06 4.59 -5.53
CA ARG A 179 -8.27 4.28 -6.28
C ARG A 179 -9.47 4.40 -5.35
N ASP A 180 -10.18 5.52 -5.45
CA ASP A 180 -11.32 5.88 -4.60
C ASP A 180 -12.53 6.42 -5.39
N GLY A 181 -12.47 6.37 -6.72
CA GLY A 181 -13.53 6.82 -7.62
C GLY A 181 -14.86 6.08 -7.43
N GLU A 182 -15.94 6.70 -7.88
CA GLU A 182 -17.25 6.06 -7.94
C GLU A 182 -17.24 4.91 -8.97
N GLY A 183 -17.69 3.72 -8.57
CA GLY A 183 -17.65 2.50 -9.41
C GLY A 183 -16.29 1.78 -9.42
N ASP A 184 -15.29 2.30 -8.73
CA ASP A 184 -13.99 1.67 -8.58
C ASP A 184 -13.94 0.73 -7.37
N GLU A 185 -14.54 -0.46 -7.51
CA GLU A 185 -14.38 -1.53 -6.54
C GLU A 185 -13.33 -2.56 -6.98
N PRO A 186 -12.43 -3.00 -6.08
CA PRO A 186 -12.26 -2.50 -4.70
C PRO A 186 -11.54 -1.14 -4.67
N ARG A 187 -11.90 -0.29 -3.70
CA ARG A 187 -11.10 0.91 -3.37
C ARG A 187 -9.79 0.49 -2.72
N TYR A 188 -8.69 1.11 -3.10
CA TYR A 188 -7.40 0.79 -2.52
C TYR A 188 -6.37 1.91 -2.53
N ARG A 189 -5.35 1.71 -1.68
CA ARG A 189 -4.17 2.56 -1.52
C ARG A 189 -2.92 1.69 -1.47
N GLU A 190 -2.03 1.89 -2.42
CA GLU A 190 -0.83 1.07 -2.57
C GLU A 190 0.35 1.94 -2.98
N TYR A 191 1.51 1.72 -2.37
CA TYR A 191 2.74 2.40 -2.79
C TYR A 191 3.40 1.62 -3.91
N VAL A 192 3.87 2.34 -4.91
CA VAL A 192 4.69 1.83 -6.00
C VAL A 192 6.07 2.42 -5.84
N ILE A 193 7.01 1.64 -5.32
CA ILE A 193 8.42 2.02 -5.28
C ILE A 193 8.93 1.96 -6.71
N CYS A 194 9.47 3.06 -7.22
CA CYS A 194 9.82 3.19 -8.63
C CYS A 194 11.27 3.57 -8.89
N ASN A 195 12.05 3.97 -7.87
CA ASN A 195 13.39 4.48 -8.06
C ASN A 195 14.36 3.92 -7.02
N GLU A 196 15.28 3.06 -7.48
CA GLU A 196 16.26 2.40 -6.61
C GLU A 196 17.29 3.38 -6.04
N ALA A 197 17.57 4.50 -6.73
CA ALA A 197 18.50 5.52 -6.24
C ALA A 197 17.96 6.27 -5.01
N MET A 198 16.65 6.20 -4.76
CA MET A 198 15.98 6.80 -3.60
C MET A 198 15.70 5.78 -2.48
N ILE A 199 16.36 4.61 -2.51
CA ILE A 199 16.31 3.60 -1.45
C ILE A 199 17.60 3.70 -0.62
N ALA A 200 17.49 4.07 0.65
CA ALA A 200 18.62 4.09 1.58
C ALA A 200 19.08 2.67 1.94
N ALA A 201 18.12 1.78 2.17
CA ALA A 201 18.37 0.37 2.42
C ALA A 201 17.10 -0.45 2.16
N TRP A 202 17.27 -1.73 1.84
CA TRP A 202 16.19 -2.71 1.98
C TRP A 202 16.71 -3.93 2.73
N SER A 203 15.80 -4.64 3.39
CA SER A 203 16.16 -5.74 4.28
C SER A 203 15.15 -6.88 4.21
N LEU A 204 15.65 -8.08 4.52
CA LEU A 204 14.90 -9.32 4.58
C LEU A 204 15.36 -10.08 5.84
N ALA A 205 14.43 -10.77 6.49
CA ALA A 205 14.73 -11.63 7.63
C ALA A 205 15.45 -10.97 8.83
N THR A 206 15.26 -9.66 9.04
CA THR A 206 15.99 -8.93 10.10
C THR A 206 15.22 -8.90 11.42
N PRO A 207 15.91 -8.70 12.56
CA PRO A 207 15.25 -8.45 13.85
C PRO A 207 14.31 -7.24 13.84
N ALA A 208 14.57 -6.23 13.00
CA ALA A 208 13.69 -5.08 12.84
C ALA A 208 12.35 -5.47 12.20
N ILE A 209 12.37 -6.36 11.20
CA ILE A 209 11.16 -6.92 10.59
C ILE A 209 10.41 -7.78 11.61
N ALA A 210 11.11 -8.64 12.35
CA ALA A 210 10.50 -9.48 13.39
C ALA A 210 9.75 -8.62 14.42
N ARG A 211 10.40 -7.57 14.94
CA ARG A 211 9.77 -6.63 15.87
C ARG A 211 8.55 -5.94 15.26
N ALA A 212 8.66 -5.43 14.03
CA ALA A 212 7.53 -4.77 13.37
C ALA A 212 6.32 -5.71 13.22
N VAL A 213 6.54 -6.96 12.85
CA VAL A 213 5.48 -7.98 12.71
C VAL A 213 4.87 -8.35 14.07
N SER A 214 5.71 -8.66 15.07
CA SER A 214 5.22 -8.97 16.43
C SER A 214 4.45 -7.81 17.06
N ASP A 215 4.91 -6.58 16.85
CA ASP A 215 4.25 -5.38 17.34
C ASP A 215 2.92 -5.11 16.62
N GLU A 216 2.74 -5.59 15.39
CA GLU A 216 1.45 -5.51 14.69
C GLU A 216 0.47 -6.57 15.16
N ILE A 217 0.92 -7.81 15.34
CA ILE A 217 0.09 -8.90 15.85
C ILE A 217 -0.57 -8.47 17.17
N LYS A 218 0.21 -7.97 18.13
CA LYS A 218 -0.30 -7.49 19.43
C LYS A 218 -1.35 -6.38 19.28
N LYS A 219 -1.17 -5.47 18.32
CA LYS A 219 -2.10 -4.36 18.11
C LYS A 219 -3.39 -4.80 17.43
N LEU A 220 -3.30 -5.76 16.50
CA LEU A 220 -4.48 -6.38 15.89
C LEU A 220 -5.30 -7.17 16.91
N GLU A 221 -4.62 -7.92 17.80
CA GLU A 221 -5.28 -8.64 18.91
C GLU A 221 -5.96 -7.66 19.87
N ALA A 222 -5.27 -6.60 20.29
CA ALA A 222 -5.86 -5.56 21.15
C ALA A 222 -7.06 -4.85 20.49
N LEU A 223 -6.99 -4.61 19.17
CA LEU A 223 -8.10 -4.04 18.41
C LEU A 223 -9.29 -5.02 18.33
N ALA A 224 -9.03 -6.32 18.20
CA ALA A 224 -10.08 -7.35 18.18
C ALA A 224 -10.84 -7.46 19.51
N GLU A 225 -10.15 -7.24 20.63
CA GLU A 225 -10.78 -7.18 21.96
C GLU A 225 -11.60 -5.92 22.20
N ALA A 226 -11.37 -4.86 21.43
CA ALA A 226 -12.09 -3.59 21.52
C ALA A 226 -13.30 -3.49 20.58
N LEU A 227 -13.69 -4.59 19.93
CA LEU A 227 -14.84 -4.60 19.01
C LEU A 227 -16.19 -4.61 19.75
N PRO A 228 -17.23 -3.95 19.19
CA PRO A 228 -17.22 -3.15 17.95
C PRO A 228 -16.52 -1.80 18.13
N LEU A 229 -15.83 -1.30 17.08
CA LEU A 229 -15.13 -0.02 17.16
C LEU A 229 -16.10 1.16 17.15
N PRO A 230 -15.82 2.25 17.90
CA PRO A 230 -16.47 3.53 17.69
C PRO A 230 -16.27 4.03 16.24
N ALA A 231 -17.26 4.74 15.69
CA ALA A 231 -17.30 5.12 14.28
C ALA A 231 -16.10 5.99 13.85
N ASP A 232 -15.60 6.85 14.73
CA ASP A 232 -14.41 7.66 14.48
C ASP A 232 -13.14 6.80 14.39
N ILE A 233 -13.04 5.74 15.20
CA ILE A 233 -11.93 4.78 15.16
C ILE A 233 -12.03 3.89 13.92
N GLU A 234 -13.24 3.43 13.56
CA GLU A 234 -13.45 2.66 12.33
C GLU A 234 -13.03 3.46 11.09
N ARG A 235 -13.35 4.76 11.06
CA ARG A 235 -12.87 5.65 9.99
C ARG A 235 -11.34 5.71 9.94
N ILE A 236 -10.66 5.88 11.07
CA ILE A 236 -9.19 5.91 11.12
C ILE A 236 -8.61 4.55 10.68
N TYR A 237 -9.16 3.44 11.15
CA TYR A 237 -8.75 2.09 10.71
C TYR A 237 -8.90 1.93 9.19
N SER A 238 -9.98 2.47 8.62
CA SER A 238 -10.20 2.47 7.17
C SER A 238 -9.11 3.24 6.41
N GLU A 239 -8.39 4.19 7.01
CA GLU A 239 -7.26 4.93 6.41
C GLU A 239 -5.93 4.15 6.51
N VAL A 240 -5.85 3.16 7.41
CA VAL A 240 -4.66 2.30 7.60
C VAL A 240 -4.67 1.10 6.66
N ILE A 241 -5.84 0.55 6.32
CA ILE A 241 -5.90 -0.59 5.40
C ILE A 241 -5.64 -0.16 3.96
N ALA A 242 -5.01 -1.05 3.20
CA ALA A 242 -4.76 -0.81 1.78
C ALA A 242 -5.99 -1.15 0.92
N PHE A 243 -6.82 -2.12 1.31
CA PHE A 243 -7.98 -2.58 0.54
C PHE A 243 -9.27 -2.46 1.34
N HIS A 244 -10.27 -1.79 0.78
CA HIS A 244 -11.61 -1.71 1.36
C HIS A 244 -12.46 -2.89 0.91
N VAL A 245 -12.09 -4.09 1.36
CA VAL A 245 -12.78 -5.35 1.03
C VAL A 245 -13.21 -6.09 2.30
N PRO A 246 -14.21 -6.99 2.22
CA PRO A 246 -14.75 -7.68 3.41
C PRO A 246 -13.69 -8.30 4.32
N ARG A 247 -12.62 -8.87 3.76
CA ARG A 247 -11.53 -9.53 4.51
C ARG A 247 -10.68 -8.58 5.38
N TYR A 248 -10.76 -7.27 5.18
CA TYR A 248 -10.06 -6.28 6.00
C TYR A 248 -10.98 -5.47 6.90
N ARG A 249 -12.30 -5.75 6.92
CA ARG A 249 -13.20 -5.08 7.87
C ARG A 249 -12.75 -5.35 9.30
N PRO A 250 -12.93 -4.40 10.24
CA PRO A 250 -12.54 -4.57 11.64
C PRO A 250 -13.51 -5.52 12.36
N GLU A 251 -13.52 -6.78 11.92
CA GLU A 251 -14.25 -7.89 12.51
C GLU A 251 -13.23 -8.80 13.20
N ARG A 252 -13.63 -9.41 14.32
CA ARG A 252 -12.74 -10.25 15.13
C ARG A 252 -12.05 -11.32 14.29
N GLN A 253 -12.83 -12.04 13.48
CA GLN A 253 -12.33 -13.09 12.58
C GLN A 253 -11.26 -12.59 11.58
N ASN A 254 -11.42 -11.36 11.07
CA ASN A 254 -10.51 -10.78 10.08
C ASN A 254 -9.21 -10.31 10.73
N LEU A 255 -9.31 -9.65 11.90
CA LEU A 255 -8.14 -9.20 12.66
C LEU A 255 -7.30 -10.39 13.14
N GLU A 256 -7.94 -11.43 13.65
CA GLU A 256 -7.27 -12.68 14.02
C GLU A 256 -6.67 -13.39 12.79
N ALA A 257 -7.36 -13.39 11.64
CA ALA A 257 -6.81 -13.95 10.42
C ALA A 257 -5.56 -13.19 9.94
N ALA A 258 -5.58 -11.86 10.02
CA ALA A 258 -4.42 -11.03 9.71
C ALA A 258 -3.25 -11.30 10.68
N ALA A 259 -3.53 -11.39 11.98
CA ALA A 259 -2.55 -11.74 13.00
C ALA A 259 -1.92 -13.12 12.75
N ARG A 260 -2.74 -14.16 12.49
CA ARG A 260 -2.25 -15.50 12.13
C ARG A 260 -1.38 -15.49 10.87
N ALA A 261 -1.82 -14.78 9.82
CA ALA A 261 -1.09 -14.69 8.57
C ALA A 261 0.27 -13.98 8.74
N LEU A 262 0.35 -12.99 9.63
CA LEU A 262 1.60 -12.35 10.03
C LEU A 262 2.52 -13.26 10.82
N SER A 263 1.99 -14.07 11.75
CA SER A 263 2.79 -15.01 12.54
C SER A 263 3.52 -16.04 11.68
N ILE A 264 2.86 -16.53 10.62
CA ILE A 264 3.48 -17.45 9.64
C ILE A 264 4.59 -16.76 8.83
N SER A 265 4.52 -15.43 8.73
CA SER A 265 5.45 -14.58 8.01
C SER A 265 6.56 -14.01 8.89
N LEU A 266 6.72 -14.51 10.12
CA LEU A 266 7.86 -14.15 10.93
C LEU A 266 9.15 -14.53 10.19
N PRO A 267 10.13 -13.61 10.17
CA PRO A 267 11.31 -13.78 9.35
C PRO A 267 12.11 -15.04 9.68
N GLU A 268 12.35 -15.87 8.68
CA GLU A 268 13.22 -17.05 8.75
C GLU A 268 14.51 -16.84 7.93
N GLY A 269 15.59 -17.51 8.36
CA GLY A 269 16.89 -17.49 7.68
C GLY A 269 17.81 -16.33 8.09
N GLU A 270 18.97 -16.24 7.43
CA GLU A 270 20.01 -15.26 7.79
C GLU A 270 19.54 -13.82 7.51
N PRO A 271 19.73 -12.86 8.42
CA PRO A 271 19.40 -11.46 8.17
C PRO A 271 20.14 -10.91 6.95
N LEU A 272 19.41 -10.19 6.10
CA LEU A 272 19.95 -9.50 4.93
C LEU A 272 19.61 -8.02 5.01
N THR A 273 20.60 -7.17 4.79
CA THR A 273 20.42 -5.74 4.54
C THR A 273 21.29 -5.34 3.36
N VAL A 274 20.72 -4.59 2.42
CA VAL A 274 21.37 -4.12 1.20
C VAL A 274 21.18 -2.62 1.08
N ARG A 275 22.25 -1.93 0.70
CA ARG A 275 22.23 -0.51 0.33
C ARG A 275 22.45 -0.42 -1.17
N PRO A 276 21.41 -0.15 -1.97
CA PRO A 276 21.58 -0.02 -3.41
C PRO A 276 22.59 1.06 -3.78
N THR A 277 23.41 0.80 -4.79
CA THR A 277 24.42 1.75 -5.28
C THR A 277 24.02 2.41 -6.61
N ARG A 278 22.88 2.01 -7.18
CA ARG A 278 22.37 2.55 -8.44
C ARG A 278 22.13 4.04 -8.30
N LYS A 279 22.64 4.81 -9.25
CA LYS A 279 22.38 6.25 -9.38
C LYS A 279 21.30 6.46 -10.44
N PHE A 280 20.54 7.54 -10.28
CA PHE A 280 19.58 7.97 -11.27
C PHE A 280 20.32 8.61 -12.46
N ASP A 281 20.06 8.13 -13.66
CA ASP A 281 20.61 8.70 -14.90
C ASP A 281 19.67 9.77 -15.45
N ALA A 282 19.91 11.02 -15.09
CA ALA A 282 19.12 12.15 -15.59
C ALA A 282 19.26 12.40 -17.10
N SER A 283 20.25 11.78 -17.77
CA SER A 283 20.44 11.92 -19.21
C SER A 283 19.69 10.87 -20.02
N ALA A 284 19.16 9.83 -19.36
CA ALA A 284 18.46 8.76 -20.04
C ALA A 284 17.15 9.27 -20.67
N ALA A 285 17.04 9.10 -21.99
CA ALA A 285 15.79 9.38 -22.68
C ALA A 285 14.73 8.34 -22.26
N PRO A 286 13.49 8.76 -21.92
CA PRO A 286 12.42 7.81 -21.71
C PRO A 286 12.14 7.07 -23.01
N ALA A 287 11.98 5.75 -22.92
CA ALA A 287 11.56 4.95 -24.05
C ALA A 287 10.22 5.49 -24.60
N LEU A 288 10.02 5.39 -25.92
CA LEU A 288 8.71 5.65 -26.50
C LEU A 288 7.72 4.62 -25.96
N VAL A 289 6.83 5.06 -25.08
CA VAL A 289 5.73 4.24 -24.58
C VAL A 289 4.55 4.45 -25.50
N GLU A 290 4.07 3.37 -26.12
CA GLU A 290 2.84 3.42 -26.90
C GLU A 290 1.67 3.75 -25.96
N VAL A 291 1.16 4.97 -26.04
CA VAL A 291 0.05 5.41 -25.20
C VAL A 291 -1.24 4.88 -25.78
N ARG A 292 -1.75 3.79 -25.18
CA ARG A 292 -3.07 3.26 -25.52
C ARG A 292 -4.14 4.24 -25.04
N ARG A 293 -4.94 4.76 -25.97
CA ARG A 293 -6.13 5.56 -25.62
C ARG A 293 -7.18 4.61 -25.01
N ILE A 294 -7.36 4.68 -23.69
CA ILE A 294 -8.45 3.96 -23.02
C ILE A 294 -9.76 4.72 -23.28
N PRO A 295 -10.78 4.09 -23.89
CA PRO A 295 -12.09 4.70 -24.08
C PRO A 295 -12.74 5.06 -22.73
N PRO A 296 -13.48 6.18 -22.62
CA PRO A 296 -14.05 6.66 -21.35
C PRO A 296 -14.97 5.65 -20.63
N ARG A 297 -15.54 4.68 -21.34
CA ARG A 297 -16.52 3.72 -20.82
C ARG A 297 -15.94 2.43 -20.22
N MET A 298 -14.62 2.21 -20.28
CA MET A 298 -14.03 0.95 -19.80
C MET A 298 -13.61 0.93 -18.32
N PHE A 299 -13.75 2.03 -17.59
CA PHE A 299 -13.31 2.09 -16.19
C PHE A 299 -14.28 1.40 -15.21
N THR A 300 -15.54 1.17 -15.60
CA THR A 300 -16.60 0.64 -14.71
C THR A 300 -16.63 -0.89 -14.56
N LEU A 301 -15.81 -1.66 -15.30
CA LEU A 301 -16.00 -3.11 -15.46
C LEU A 301 -14.83 -4.00 -15.01
N ILE A 302 -13.81 -3.47 -14.32
CA ILE A 302 -12.59 -4.24 -14.05
C ILE A 302 -12.27 -4.26 -12.55
N ALA A 303 -12.68 -5.37 -11.91
CA ALA A 303 -12.26 -5.84 -10.59
C ALA A 303 -11.16 -6.90 -10.73
#